data_AF-A0A846ST46-F1
#
_entry.id   AF-A0A846ST46-F1
#
_cell.length_a   1.000
_cell.length_b   1.000
_cell.length_c   1.000
_cell.angle_alpha   90.00
_cell.angle_beta   90.00
_cell.angle_gamma   90.00
#
_symmetry.space_group_name_H-M   'P 1'
#
loop_
_entity.id
_entity.type
_entity.pdbx_description
1 polymer ?
#
loop_
_entity_poly.entity_id
_entity_poly.type
_entity_poly.pdbx_seq_one_letter_code
_entity_poly.pdbx_strand_id
1 'polypeptide(L)'
;MFELQLHDLDGKPIDQVAAYTVAVALRRALCLHLGIEETEVGALAASSRTIDKKQKIASIYLYDTVTGGAGYSTQIVAHLSALLRQARQILECPRHCDAACQSCLLTHDTQHHLDDLNRHTAIALLSDDFLAALELPESLRVFGPKSQLEMEPLILALNREWQHIMPTQLRVYLGGKTQDWELLAWRLRDDLTRWRKTGATIQLIVPATAFSKLNSSQRDEWAALIAYTGAELYRAPDLSKVADLPLIMELGSANQQMRWAASKLNALIPGPHWGSGENGGPFVRTSESQALSPLPNQWKRLSLDELRPVMMPSSIALSISSELNGSSATFGERTWTFLEQRIPALAKRLRGTTPLQSVHYSDRYLCSPLTFVLLHELLNGLTCYSGGLAKSTPIEITTAELNRLDAKQPRLLSHDWRDSEDRRQAIETWFTETWPNFKWREMPLQKLPHARELTLTWNNNDCWIIRLDQGLGYWGIAPGLRPEFPFDYDVAQQIEKLRKNCFLLEPLNPGYPTYWHCSQLKQ
;
A
#
# COMPACT_ATOMS: atom_id res chain seq x y z
N MET A 1 9.65 15.41 14.93
CA MET A 1 11.02 15.60 14.43
C MET A 1 10.97 15.61 12.92
N PHE A 2 11.49 16.67 12.32
CA PHE A 2 11.63 16.91 10.89
C PHE A 2 13.11 16.84 10.52
N GLU A 3 13.42 16.24 9.38
CA GLU A 3 14.77 16.13 8.82
C GLU A 3 14.79 16.75 7.42
N LEU A 4 15.79 17.59 7.15
CA LEU A 4 16.02 18.21 5.85
C LEU A 4 17.47 18.03 5.42
N GLN A 5 17.66 17.50 4.20
CA GLN A 5 18.96 17.39 3.55
C GLN A 5 19.00 18.35 2.36
N LEU A 6 19.92 19.32 2.39
CA LEU A 6 20.08 20.30 1.32
C LEU A 6 21.35 20.04 0.52
N HIS A 7 21.27 20.32 -0.77
CA HIS A 7 22.41 20.42 -1.67
C HIS A 7 22.45 21.87 -2.19
N ASP A 8 23.63 22.35 -2.55
CA ASP A 8 23.72 23.61 -3.30
C ASP A 8 23.18 23.45 -4.74
N LEU A 9 23.19 24.53 -5.51
CA LEU A 9 22.70 24.55 -6.89
C LEU A 9 23.50 23.61 -7.84
N ASP A 10 24.74 23.28 -7.49
CA ASP A 10 25.59 22.34 -8.23
C ASP A 10 25.37 20.88 -7.78
N GLY A 11 24.45 20.65 -6.83
CA GLY A 11 24.12 19.33 -6.30
C GLY A 11 25.14 18.82 -5.28
N LYS A 12 25.99 19.68 -4.71
CA LYS A 12 26.96 19.31 -3.69
C LYS A 12 26.31 19.33 -2.29
N PRO A 13 26.57 18.33 -1.43
CA PRO A 13 26.08 18.32 -0.05
C PRO A 13 26.58 19.53 0.74
N ILE A 14 25.70 20.12 1.54
CA ILE A 14 26.08 21.22 2.43
C ILE A 14 26.93 20.72 3.62
N ASP A 15 27.79 21.60 4.13
CA ASP A 15 28.62 21.31 5.30
C ASP A 15 27.87 21.52 6.63
N GLN A 16 28.52 21.14 7.74
CA GLN A 16 27.96 21.19 9.08
C GLN A 16 27.61 22.61 9.54
N VAL A 17 28.42 23.62 9.19
CA VAL A 17 28.23 25.02 9.60
C VAL A 17 27.04 25.61 8.86
N ALA A 18 26.95 25.41 7.55
CA ALA A 18 25.81 25.81 6.74
C ALA A 18 24.52 25.13 7.23
N ALA A 19 24.57 23.82 7.51
CA ALA A 19 23.42 23.07 8.01
C ALA A 19 22.94 23.61 9.37
N TYR A 20 23.84 23.78 10.34
CA TYR A 20 23.46 24.27 11.67
C TYR A 20 22.94 25.71 11.61
N THR A 21 23.57 26.57 10.82
CA THR A 21 23.12 27.95 10.61
C THR A 21 21.72 28.00 9.99
N VAL A 22 21.45 27.19 8.96
CA VAL A 22 20.11 27.09 8.38
C VAL A 22 19.12 26.49 9.37
N ALA A 23 19.52 25.51 10.19
CA ALA A 23 18.65 24.93 11.23
C ALA A 23 18.16 26.00 12.21
N VAL A 24 19.05 26.85 12.70
CA VAL A 24 18.72 27.94 13.64
C VAL A 24 17.84 29.00 12.96
N ALA A 25 18.18 29.42 11.74
CA ALA A 25 17.37 30.40 11.00
C ALA A 25 15.97 29.86 10.66
N LEU A 26 15.88 28.58 10.27
CA LEU A 26 14.63 27.90 9.94
C LEU A 26 13.76 27.67 11.18
N ARG A 27 14.36 27.33 12.33
CA ARG A 27 13.64 27.31 13.62
C ARG A 27 12.99 28.66 13.88
N ARG A 28 13.77 29.73 13.82
CA ARG A 28 13.28 31.08 14.10
C ARG A 28 12.18 31.49 13.12
N ALA A 29 12.32 31.14 11.84
CA ALA A 29 11.26 31.34 10.84
C ALA A 29 9.98 30.58 11.20
N LEU A 30 10.08 29.30 11.60
CA LEU A 30 8.93 28.49 12.03
C LEU A 30 8.25 29.08 13.26
N CYS A 31 9.01 29.43 14.29
CA CYS A 31 8.48 29.99 15.53
C CYS A 31 7.72 31.30 15.28
N LEU A 32 8.30 32.19 14.46
CA LEU A 32 7.63 33.41 14.02
C LEU A 32 6.38 33.13 13.18
N HIS A 33 6.42 32.13 12.30
CA HIS A 33 5.27 31.75 11.47
C HIS A 33 4.09 31.21 12.29
N LEU A 34 4.39 30.41 13.33
CA LEU A 34 3.39 29.79 14.20
C LEU A 34 2.99 30.68 15.40
N GLY A 35 3.73 31.75 15.67
CA GLY A 35 3.50 32.60 16.84
C GLY A 35 3.87 31.93 18.18
N ILE A 36 4.92 31.11 18.17
CA ILE A 36 5.41 30.33 19.33
C ILE A 36 6.82 30.76 19.72
N GLU A 37 7.28 30.36 20.90
CA GLU A 37 8.62 30.71 21.39
C GLU A 37 9.71 29.81 20.78
N GLU A 38 10.93 30.34 20.60
CA GLU A 38 12.05 29.56 20.05
C GLU A 38 12.45 28.36 20.93
N THR A 39 12.14 28.39 22.23
CA THR A 39 12.41 27.28 23.16
C THR A 39 11.48 26.08 22.97
N GLU A 40 10.38 26.23 22.24
CA GLU A 40 9.45 25.13 21.95
C GLU A 40 9.94 24.19 20.84
N VAL A 41 10.94 24.64 20.06
CA VAL A 41 11.50 23.89 18.94
C VAL A 41 13.02 23.82 19.06
N GLY A 42 13.57 22.61 19.18
CA GLY A 42 15.02 22.39 19.11
C GLY A 42 15.52 22.38 17.67
N ALA A 43 16.76 22.87 17.47
CA ALA A 43 17.46 22.86 16.18
C ALA A 43 18.82 22.16 16.33
N LEU A 44 19.14 21.26 15.39
CA LEU A 44 20.41 20.52 15.36
C LEU A 44 20.86 20.32 13.92
N ALA A 45 22.16 20.25 13.68
CA ALA A 45 22.70 19.62 12.49
C ALA A 45 23.57 18.43 12.86
N ALA A 46 23.49 17.33 12.11
CA ALA A 46 24.36 16.18 12.34
C ALA A 46 24.80 15.53 11.04
N SER A 47 26.01 14.98 11.05
CA SER A 47 26.52 14.17 9.94
C SER A 47 25.65 12.93 9.74
N SER A 48 25.24 12.73 8.50
CA SER A 48 24.35 11.67 8.06
C SER A 48 24.80 11.18 6.67
N ARG A 49 24.04 10.29 6.06
CA ARG A 49 24.22 9.90 4.66
C ARG A 49 23.04 10.36 3.82
N THR A 50 23.31 10.68 2.57
CA THR A 50 22.27 10.95 1.57
C THR A 50 21.26 9.80 1.51
N ILE A 51 20.05 10.08 1.01
CA ILE A 51 18.98 9.08 0.87
C ILE A 51 19.45 7.84 0.09
N ASP A 52 20.31 8.02 -0.92
CA ASP A 52 20.91 6.92 -1.70
C ASP A 52 22.11 6.23 -1.02
N LYS A 53 22.46 6.68 0.19
CA LYS A 53 23.56 6.24 1.06
C LYS A 53 24.97 6.40 0.47
N LYS A 54 25.14 7.11 -0.64
CA LYS A 54 26.42 7.23 -1.35
C LYS A 54 27.34 8.32 -0.81
N GLN A 55 26.78 9.41 -0.27
CA GLN A 55 27.57 10.57 0.15
C GLN A 55 27.31 10.91 1.62
N LYS A 56 28.31 11.49 2.28
CA LYS A 56 28.13 12.11 3.61
C LYS A 56 27.51 13.49 3.43
N ILE A 57 26.55 13.83 4.27
CA ILE A 57 25.84 15.11 4.25
C ILE A 57 25.51 15.54 5.68
N ALA A 58 25.50 16.85 5.94
CA ALA A 58 24.97 17.38 7.19
C ALA A 58 23.43 17.51 7.07
N SER A 59 22.71 16.74 7.89
CA SER A 59 21.24 16.82 7.98
C SER A 59 20.82 17.85 9.00
N ILE A 60 19.78 18.61 8.65
CA ILE A 60 19.13 19.60 9.51
C ILE A 60 17.97 18.92 10.23
N TYR A 61 17.93 19.01 11.56
CA TYR A 61 16.86 18.47 12.38
C TYR A 61 16.15 19.58 13.15
N LEU A 62 14.81 19.57 13.08
CA LEU A 62 13.93 20.40 13.91
C LEU A 62 12.97 19.49 14.67
N TYR A 63 12.82 19.70 15.98
CA TYR A 63 11.98 18.84 16.81
C TYR A 63 11.31 19.63 17.92
N ASP A 64 10.10 19.21 18.30
CA ASP A 64 9.39 19.83 19.41
C ASP A 64 10.07 19.41 20.73
N THR A 65 10.30 20.36 21.64
CA THR A 65 11.02 20.10 22.90
C THR A 65 10.14 19.41 23.95
N VAL A 66 8.82 19.52 23.82
CA VAL A 66 7.86 18.88 24.74
C VAL A 66 7.80 17.37 24.53
N THR A 67 7.82 16.62 25.63
CA THR A 67 7.67 15.16 25.62
C THR A 67 6.35 14.75 24.98
N GLY A 68 6.41 13.95 23.91
CA GLY A 68 5.25 13.54 23.12
C GLY A 68 5.06 14.30 21.81
N GLY A 69 5.71 15.45 21.64
CA GLY A 69 5.66 16.27 20.42
C GLY A 69 4.39 17.11 20.31
N ALA A 70 4.54 18.43 20.22
CA ALA A 70 3.41 19.36 20.03
C ALA A 70 2.90 19.39 18.56
N GLY A 71 3.66 18.84 17.62
CA GLY A 71 3.36 18.79 16.19
C GLY A 71 3.92 19.96 15.38
N TYR A 72 4.63 20.92 15.98
CA TYR A 72 5.13 22.11 15.27
C TYR A 72 6.11 21.75 14.15
N SER A 73 7.07 20.88 14.45
CA SER A 73 8.07 20.40 13.49
C SER A 73 7.46 19.74 12.25
N THR A 74 6.27 19.14 12.35
CA THR A 74 5.60 18.49 11.22
C THR A 74 5.00 19.48 10.23
N GLN A 75 4.67 20.70 10.68
CA GLN A 75 4.09 21.75 9.83
C GLN A 75 5.09 22.35 8.84
N ILE A 76 6.40 22.17 9.07
CA ILE A 76 7.47 22.67 8.19
C ILE A 76 7.28 22.16 6.76
N VAL A 77 6.89 20.91 6.58
CA VAL A 77 6.77 20.25 5.26
C VAL A 77 5.82 21.00 4.34
N ALA A 78 4.69 21.46 4.86
CA ALA A 78 3.67 22.19 4.09
C ALA A 78 4.08 23.63 3.75
N HIS A 79 5.03 24.21 4.49
CA HIS A 79 5.41 25.62 4.40
C HIS A 79 6.89 25.84 4.07
N LEU A 80 7.63 24.79 3.71
CA LEU A 80 9.10 24.80 3.63
C LEU A 80 9.64 25.93 2.74
N SER A 81 9.07 26.15 1.56
CA SER A 81 9.52 27.22 0.66
C SER A 81 9.37 28.61 1.28
N ALA A 82 8.23 28.90 1.92
CA ALA A 82 8.00 30.16 2.61
C ALA A 82 8.93 30.34 3.81
N LEU A 83 9.11 29.27 4.60
CA LEU A 83 9.98 29.27 5.76
C LEU A 83 11.46 29.46 5.40
N LEU A 84 11.94 28.89 4.28
CA LEU A 84 13.30 29.10 3.80
C LEU A 84 13.53 30.56 3.33
N ARG A 85 12.53 31.19 2.71
CA ARG A 85 12.58 32.62 2.36
C ARG A 85 12.61 33.50 3.60
N GLN A 86 11.82 33.17 4.63
CA GLN A 86 11.85 33.89 5.89
C GLN A 86 13.16 33.67 6.66
N ALA A 87 13.71 32.45 6.62
CA ALA A 87 15.05 32.15 7.16
C ALA A 87 16.12 32.99 6.46
N ARG A 88 16.05 33.12 5.13
CA ARG A 88 16.95 33.99 4.36
C ARG A 88 16.88 35.46 4.79
N GLN A 89 15.69 35.96 5.12
CA GLN A 89 15.51 37.32 5.66
C GLN A 89 16.09 37.45 7.07
N ILE A 90 15.91 36.45 7.95
CA ILE A 90 16.47 36.45 9.32
C ILE A 90 18.01 36.50 9.29
N LEU A 91 18.63 35.91 8.27
CA LEU A 91 20.09 35.95 8.08
C LEU A 91 20.62 37.34 7.69
N GLU A 92 19.75 38.24 7.18
CA GLU A 92 20.09 39.65 6.95
C GLU A 92 20.15 40.41 8.28
N CYS A 93 21.28 40.25 8.97
CA CYS A 93 21.47 40.83 10.29
C CYS A 93 21.46 42.37 10.24
N PRO A 94 20.57 43.05 11.00
CA PRO A 94 20.49 44.51 11.01
C PRO A 94 21.72 45.18 11.63
N ARG A 95 22.54 44.44 12.37
CA ARG A 95 23.82 44.90 12.93
C ARG A 95 25.02 44.61 12.03
N HIS A 96 24.81 43.99 10.87
CA HIS A 96 25.86 43.63 9.91
C HIS A 96 27.05 42.86 10.54
N CYS A 97 26.78 41.91 11.46
CA CYS A 97 27.82 41.14 12.15
C CYS A 97 28.64 40.23 11.22
N ASP A 98 29.84 39.83 11.64
CA ASP A 98 30.74 39.00 10.81
C ASP A 98 30.30 37.53 10.66
N ALA A 99 29.66 36.95 11.68
CA ALA A 99 29.26 35.54 11.64
C ALA A 99 27.87 35.31 12.27
N ALA A 100 27.71 35.62 13.56
CA ALA A 100 26.46 35.50 14.30
C ALA A 100 26.43 36.50 15.47
N CYS A 101 25.23 36.98 15.84
CA CYS A 101 25.04 37.81 17.02
C CYS A 101 23.61 37.64 17.58
N GLN A 102 23.33 38.28 18.73
CA GLN A 102 22.02 38.23 19.39
C GLN A 102 20.86 38.81 18.56
N SER A 103 21.15 39.62 17.53
CA SER A 103 20.09 40.17 16.67
C SER A 103 19.64 39.20 15.57
N CYS A 104 20.46 38.20 15.20
CA CYS A 104 20.15 37.27 14.11
C CYS A 104 20.04 35.80 14.57
N LEU A 105 21.11 35.22 15.12
CA LEU A 105 21.25 33.77 15.30
C LEU A 105 21.54 33.33 16.74
N LEU A 106 22.04 34.22 17.61
CA LEU A 106 22.39 33.86 18.98
C LEU A 106 21.20 34.02 19.93
N THR A 107 20.83 32.91 20.54
CA THR A 107 19.88 32.77 21.64
C THR A 107 20.59 32.06 22.81
N HIS A 108 19.90 31.89 23.94
CA HIS A 108 20.48 31.26 25.14
C HIS A 108 21.07 29.86 24.85
N ASP A 109 20.46 29.09 23.96
CA ASP A 109 20.87 27.75 23.60
C ASP A 109 21.94 27.71 22.49
N THR A 110 21.92 28.65 21.54
CA THR A 110 22.90 28.67 20.43
C THR A 110 24.19 29.42 20.76
N GLN A 111 24.26 30.17 21.86
CA GLN A 111 25.46 30.91 22.27
C GLN A 111 26.69 30.02 22.50
N HIS A 112 26.48 28.74 22.84
CA HIS A 112 27.56 27.76 23.05
C HIS A 112 28.07 27.13 21.74
N HIS A 113 27.41 27.43 20.62
CA HIS A 113 27.70 26.91 19.29
C HIS A 113 28.11 28.03 18.32
N LEU A 114 28.77 29.08 18.84
CA LEU A 114 29.16 30.24 18.04
C LEU A 114 30.07 29.85 16.86
N ASP A 115 30.99 28.91 17.09
CA ASP A 115 31.93 28.43 16.08
C ASP A 115 31.25 27.59 14.97
N ASP A 116 30.04 27.10 15.23
CA ASP A 116 29.23 26.33 14.29
C ASP A 116 28.27 27.23 13.47
N LEU A 117 28.27 28.55 13.69
CA LEU A 117 27.36 29.51 13.07
C LEU A 117 28.07 30.51 12.16
N ASN A 118 27.61 30.60 10.91
CA ASN A 118 28.07 31.62 9.98
C ASN A 118 26.95 32.05 9.03
N ARG A 119 26.38 33.24 9.24
CA ARG A 119 25.28 33.74 8.40
C ARG A 119 25.63 33.82 6.92
N HIS A 120 26.89 34.07 6.56
CA HIS A 120 27.30 34.25 5.17
C HIS A 120 27.29 32.92 4.40
N THR A 121 27.62 31.79 5.04
CA THR A 121 27.54 30.48 4.39
C THR A 121 26.08 30.10 4.12
N ALA A 122 25.18 30.34 5.07
CA ALA A 122 23.75 30.11 4.88
C ALA A 122 23.11 31.06 3.87
N ILE A 123 23.54 32.32 3.80
CA ILE A 123 23.09 33.29 2.76
C ILE A 123 23.53 32.83 1.37
N ALA A 124 24.78 32.38 1.23
CA ALA A 124 25.29 31.88 -0.04
C ALA A 124 24.52 30.64 -0.53
N LEU A 125 24.16 29.75 0.41
CA LEU A 125 23.34 28.57 0.12
C LEU A 125 21.90 28.96 -0.26
N LEU A 126 21.25 29.80 0.53
CA LEU A 126 19.89 30.30 0.30
C LEU A 126 19.88 31.50 -0.66
N SER A 127 20.62 31.39 -1.76
CA SER A 127 20.67 32.43 -2.79
C SER A 127 19.30 32.66 -3.44
N ASP A 128 19.13 33.79 -4.13
CA ASP A 128 17.89 34.08 -4.84
C ASP A 128 17.59 32.99 -5.89
N ASP A 129 18.61 32.50 -6.59
CA ASP A 129 18.50 31.41 -7.55
C ASP A 129 18.08 30.09 -6.87
N PHE A 130 18.63 29.78 -5.69
CA PHE A 130 18.22 28.61 -4.91
C PHE A 130 16.76 28.69 -4.48
N LEU A 131 16.34 29.84 -3.94
CA LEU A 131 14.96 30.05 -3.50
C LEU A 131 13.98 30.08 -4.68
N ALA A 132 14.40 30.61 -5.84
CA ALA A 132 13.64 30.55 -7.08
C ALA A 132 13.51 29.12 -7.61
N ALA A 133 14.54 28.29 -7.47
CA ALA A 133 14.49 26.87 -7.85
C ALA A 133 13.50 26.04 -7.00
N LEU A 134 13.09 26.53 -5.82
CA LEU A 134 12.02 25.95 -5.02
C LEU A 134 10.62 26.29 -5.55
N GLU A 135 10.49 27.24 -6.47
CA GLU A 135 9.21 27.54 -7.08
C GLU A 135 8.77 26.43 -8.02
N LEU A 136 7.47 26.18 -8.05
CA LEU A 136 6.91 25.20 -8.95
C LEU A 136 7.12 25.65 -10.41
N PRO A 137 7.77 24.82 -11.27
CA PRO A 137 7.93 25.11 -12.69
C PRO A 137 6.58 25.35 -13.37
N GLU A 138 6.56 26.17 -14.42
CA GLU A 138 5.32 26.51 -15.14
C GLU A 138 4.58 25.27 -15.67
N SER A 139 5.32 24.27 -16.17
CA SER A 139 4.78 22.99 -16.62
C SER A 139 4.03 22.19 -15.54
N LEU A 140 4.30 22.48 -14.27
CA LEU A 140 3.65 21.87 -13.12
C LEU A 140 2.56 22.77 -12.51
N ARG A 141 2.39 24.03 -12.95
CA ARG A 141 1.33 24.95 -12.49
C ARG A 141 -0.04 24.64 -13.12
N VAL A 142 -0.43 23.37 -13.13
CA VAL A 142 -1.61 22.86 -13.85
C VAL A 142 -2.96 23.31 -13.26
N PHE A 143 -2.98 23.74 -11.99
CA PHE A 143 -4.14 24.37 -11.35
C PHE A 143 -4.05 25.91 -11.34
N GLY A 144 -3.22 26.48 -12.21
CA GLY A 144 -2.96 27.91 -12.27
C GLY A 144 -2.06 28.40 -11.11
N PRO A 145 -2.14 29.68 -10.72
CA PRO A 145 -1.18 30.30 -9.78
C PRO A 145 -1.27 29.74 -8.35
N LYS A 146 -2.34 29.05 -8.01
CA LYS A 146 -2.52 28.37 -6.71
C LYS A 146 -1.95 26.95 -6.67
N SER A 147 -1.27 26.52 -7.73
CA SER A 147 -0.62 25.21 -7.75
C SER A 147 0.54 25.17 -6.76
N GLN A 148 0.57 24.14 -5.93
CA GLN A 148 1.62 23.91 -4.95
C GLN A 148 2.18 22.51 -5.10
N LEU A 149 3.48 22.33 -4.82
CA LEU A 149 4.06 21.01 -4.69
C LEU A 149 3.52 20.35 -3.42
N GLU A 150 3.05 19.10 -3.52
CA GLU A 150 2.76 18.29 -2.34
C GLU A 150 4.05 17.61 -1.88
N MET A 151 4.48 17.97 -0.68
CA MET A 151 5.76 17.55 -0.10
C MET A 151 5.61 16.27 0.75
N GLU A 152 4.38 15.86 1.03
CA GLU A 152 4.07 14.61 1.74
C GLU A 152 3.65 13.48 0.78
N PRO A 153 3.88 12.20 1.15
CA PRO A 153 3.18 11.09 0.51
C PRO A 153 1.66 11.31 0.54
N LEU A 154 0.95 10.96 -0.54
CA LEU A 154 -0.47 11.31 -0.70
C LEU A 154 -1.38 10.80 0.43
N ILE A 155 -1.03 9.67 1.07
CA ILE A 155 -1.80 9.15 2.21
C ILE A 155 -1.72 10.09 3.42
N LEU A 156 -0.53 10.65 3.69
CA LEU A 156 -0.35 11.61 4.79
C LEU A 156 -1.05 12.93 4.45
N ALA A 157 -0.86 13.43 3.22
CA ALA A 157 -1.57 14.61 2.73
C ALA A 157 -3.09 14.45 2.81
N LEU A 158 -3.62 13.29 2.40
CA LEU A 158 -5.05 13.00 2.47
C LEU A 158 -5.55 12.97 3.92
N ASN A 159 -4.83 12.32 4.84
CA ASN A 159 -5.19 12.33 6.26
C ASN A 159 -5.15 13.74 6.87
N ARG A 160 -4.15 14.56 6.51
CA ARG A 160 -4.03 15.97 6.90
C ARG A 160 -5.27 16.74 6.45
N GLU A 161 -5.59 16.71 5.16
CA GLU A 161 -6.76 17.45 4.64
C GLU A 161 -8.08 16.91 5.18
N TRP A 162 -8.18 15.59 5.45
CA TRP A 162 -9.38 14.99 6.04
C TRP A 162 -9.72 15.61 7.40
N GLN A 163 -8.71 15.90 8.21
CA GLN A 163 -8.88 16.53 9.52
C GLN A 163 -9.24 18.01 9.42
N HIS A 164 -8.77 18.70 8.38
CA HIS A 164 -8.99 20.14 8.22
C HIS A 164 -10.34 20.51 7.62
N ILE A 165 -10.80 19.81 6.57
CA ILE A 165 -11.98 20.23 5.80
C ILE A 165 -13.23 19.38 6.05
N MET A 166 -13.14 18.34 6.86
CA MET A 166 -14.23 17.39 7.15
C MET A 166 -14.97 16.94 5.88
N PRO A 167 -14.27 16.23 4.98
CA PRO A 167 -14.73 15.99 3.63
C PRO A 167 -15.94 15.05 3.57
N THR A 168 -16.84 15.33 2.63
CA THR A 168 -18.03 14.53 2.33
C THR A 168 -17.84 13.63 1.11
N GLN A 169 -16.80 13.86 0.31
CA GLN A 169 -16.52 13.12 -0.91
C GLN A 169 -15.01 12.95 -1.16
N LEU A 170 -14.61 11.74 -1.55
CA LEU A 170 -13.28 11.41 -2.06
C LEU A 170 -13.41 10.80 -3.46
N ARG A 171 -12.63 11.31 -4.42
CA ARG A 171 -12.48 10.74 -5.75
C ARG A 171 -11.04 10.31 -5.96
N VAL A 172 -10.86 9.09 -6.43
CA VAL A 172 -9.55 8.53 -6.75
C VAL A 172 -9.54 8.08 -8.21
N TYR A 173 -8.58 8.60 -8.96
CA TYR A 173 -8.47 8.39 -10.40
C TYR A 173 -7.38 7.37 -10.69
N LEU A 174 -7.71 6.41 -11.55
CA LEU A 174 -6.87 5.24 -11.82
C LEU A 174 -6.38 5.22 -13.25
N GLY A 175 -5.27 4.53 -13.49
CA GLY A 175 -4.59 4.55 -14.76
C GLY A 175 -3.35 3.68 -14.79
N GLY A 176 -2.47 3.96 -15.75
CA GLY A 176 -1.27 3.15 -15.99
C GLY A 176 -1.58 1.80 -16.64
N LYS A 177 -0.63 0.87 -16.53
CA LYS A 177 -0.76 -0.48 -17.10
C LYS A 177 -1.56 -1.36 -16.16
N THR A 178 -2.64 -1.95 -16.66
CA THR A 178 -3.57 -2.79 -15.87
C THR A 178 -2.93 -4.07 -15.34
N GLN A 179 -1.85 -4.55 -15.95
CA GLN A 179 -1.08 -5.71 -15.48
C GLN A 179 -0.34 -5.45 -14.15
N ASP A 180 -0.08 -4.18 -13.84
CA ASP A 180 0.66 -3.77 -12.64
C ASP A 180 -0.29 -3.40 -11.49
N TRP A 181 -1.61 -3.55 -11.69
CA TRP A 181 -2.62 -3.24 -10.68
C TRP A 181 -2.60 -4.30 -9.59
N GLU A 182 -2.59 -3.89 -8.33
CA GLU A 182 -2.60 -4.77 -7.16
C GLU A 182 -3.69 -4.30 -6.19
N LEU A 183 -4.95 -4.47 -6.59
CA LEU A 183 -6.11 -3.91 -5.86
C LEU A 183 -6.21 -4.42 -4.42
N LEU A 184 -5.93 -5.72 -4.24
CA LEU A 184 -6.01 -6.35 -2.92
C LEU A 184 -4.80 -6.03 -2.05
N ALA A 185 -3.68 -5.60 -2.62
CA ALA A 185 -2.52 -5.06 -1.90
C ALA A 185 -2.45 -3.53 -1.99
N TRP A 186 -3.56 -2.86 -2.36
CA TRP A 186 -3.56 -1.42 -2.54
C TRP A 186 -3.42 -0.72 -1.21
N ARG A 187 -2.40 0.15 -1.08
CA ARG A 187 -2.11 0.91 0.14
C ARG A 187 -3.32 1.69 0.67
N LEU A 188 -4.20 2.16 -0.20
CA LEU A 188 -5.37 2.96 0.16
C LEU A 188 -6.54 2.10 0.70
N ARG A 189 -6.53 0.77 0.51
CA ARG A 189 -7.68 -0.12 0.73
C ARG A 189 -8.32 0.04 2.11
N ASP A 190 -7.50 -0.01 3.17
CA ASP A 190 -8.00 0.07 4.54
C ASP A 190 -8.47 1.49 4.88
N ASP A 191 -7.84 2.51 4.29
CA ASP A 191 -8.25 3.89 4.43
C ASP A 191 -9.62 4.16 3.77
N LEU A 192 -9.89 3.58 2.59
CA LEU A 192 -11.20 3.68 1.91
C LEU A 192 -12.33 3.19 2.83
N THR A 193 -12.13 2.05 3.50
CA THR A 193 -13.09 1.50 4.46
C THR A 193 -13.24 2.40 5.68
N ARG A 194 -12.14 2.93 6.24
CA ARG A 194 -12.19 3.86 7.38
C ARG A 194 -12.98 5.11 7.04
N TRP A 195 -12.77 5.69 5.87
CA TRP A 195 -13.45 6.91 5.45
C TRP A 195 -14.90 6.67 5.06
N ARG A 196 -15.23 5.53 4.47
CA ARG A 196 -16.64 5.19 4.21
C ARG A 196 -17.46 5.16 5.50
N LYS A 197 -16.87 4.70 6.61
CA LYS A 197 -17.51 4.68 7.93
C LYS A 197 -17.82 6.08 8.49
N THR A 198 -17.18 7.14 8.00
CA THR A 198 -17.51 8.52 8.39
C THR A 198 -18.73 9.08 7.63
N GLY A 199 -19.32 8.29 6.72
CA GLY A 199 -20.43 8.72 5.87
C GLY A 199 -19.98 9.37 4.55
N ALA A 200 -18.68 9.53 4.32
CA ALA A 200 -18.18 10.10 3.07
C ALA A 200 -18.51 9.20 1.86
N THR A 201 -18.74 9.84 0.71
CA THR A 201 -18.91 9.14 -0.56
C THR A 201 -17.55 8.90 -1.18
N ILE A 202 -17.20 7.64 -1.41
CA ILE A 202 -15.93 7.23 -2.00
C ILE A 202 -16.17 6.82 -3.44
N GLN A 203 -15.48 7.46 -4.39
CA GLN A 203 -15.65 7.24 -5.82
C GLN A 203 -14.30 6.87 -6.44
N LEU A 204 -14.24 5.71 -7.08
CA LEU A 204 -13.09 5.22 -7.82
C LEU A 204 -13.38 5.38 -9.31
N ILE A 205 -12.47 5.98 -10.05
CA ILE A 205 -12.68 6.32 -11.46
C ILE A 205 -11.67 5.60 -12.33
N VAL A 206 -12.17 4.75 -13.22
CA VAL A 206 -11.36 3.97 -14.17
C VAL A 206 -11.64 4.39 -15.62
N PRO A 207 -10.61 4.65 -16.44
CA PRO A 207 -10.78 4.90 -17.87
C PRO A 207 -11.32 3.66 -18.60
N ALA A 208 -12.20 3.87 -19.60
CA ALA A 208 -12.81 2.78 -20.35
C ALA A 208 -11.77 1.86 -21.02
N THR A 209 -10.67 2.45 -21.51
CA THR A 209 -9.54 1.75 -22.13
C THR A 209 -8.75 0.87 -21.17
N ALA A 210 -8.68 1.24 -19.89
CA ALA A 210 -8.08 0.42 -18.84
C ALA A 210 -9.07 -0.68 -18.41
N PHE A 211 -10.33 -0.31 -18.16
CA PHE A 211 -11.36 -1.26 -17.75
C PHE A 211 -11.57 -2.40 -18.76
N SER A 212 -11.53 -2.10 -20.06
CA SER A 212 -11.70 -3.11 -21.11
C SER A 212 -10.55 -4.14 -21.17
N LYS A 213 -9.37 -3.81 -20.63
CA LYS A 213 -8.20 -4.71 -20.58
C LYS A 213 -8.17 -5.61 -19.35
N LEU A 214 -9.07 -5.41 -18.39
CA LEU A 214 -9.13 -6.23 -17.18
C LEU A 214 -9.63 -7.63 -17.50
N ASN A 215 -8.86 -8.64 -17.07
CA ASN A 215 -9.26 -10.04 -17.15
C ASN A 215 -10.32 -10.38 -16.08
N SER A 216 -10.87 -11.59 -16.14
CA SER A 216 -11.92 -12.05 -15.21
C SER A 216 -11.50 -11.96 -13.75
N SER A 217 -10.28 -12.39 -13.41
CA SER A 217 -9.80 -12.38 -12.03
C SER A 217 -9.65 -10.96 -11.50
N GLN A 218 -9.11 -10.05 -12.30
CA GLN A 218 -8.98 -8.64 -11.92
C GLN A 218 -10.34 -7.97 -11.72
N ARG A 219 -11.36 -8.38 -12.49
CA ARG A 219 -12.72 -7.89 -12.29
C ARG A 219 -13.36 -8.45 -11.02
N ASP A 220 -13.06 -9.70 -10.66
CA ASP A 220 -13.50 -10.27 -9.39
C ASP A 220 -12.85 -9.55 -8.20
N GLU A 221 -11.56 -9.19 -8.29
CA GLU A 221 -10.87 -8.36 -7.30
C GLU A 221 -11.54 -6.98 -7.14
N TRP A 222 -11.98 -6.37 -8.25
CA TRP A 222 -12.76 -5.12 -8.22
C TRP A 222 -14.08 -5.29 -7.47
N ALA A 223 -14.82 -6.36 -7.76
CA ALA A 223 -16.09 -6.65 -7.10
C ALA A 223 -15.89 -6.83 -5.59
N ALA A 224 -14.86 -7.57 -5.18
CA ALA A 224 -14.49 -7.72 -3.78
C ALA A 224 -14.12 -6.36 -3.14
N LEU A 225 -13.23 -5.58 -3.76
CA LEU A 225 -12.81 -4.28 -3.23
C LEU A 225 -13.99 -3.32 -3.00
N ILE A 226 -14.90 -3.22 -3.97
CA ILE A 226 -16.09 -2.37 -3.88
C ILE A 226 -17.03 -2.83 -2.79
N ALA A 227 -17.29 -4.13 -2.70
CA ALA A 227 -18.11 -4.68 -1.63
C ALA A 227 -17.49 -4.45 -0.25
N TYR A 228 -16.16 -4.46 -0.16
CA TYR A 228 -15.43 -4.32 1.10
C TYR A 228 -15.37 -2.89 1.60
N THR A 229 -15.12 -1.96 0.68
CA THR A 229 -14.93 -0.56 1.00
C THR A 229 -16.25 0.22 0.97
N GLY A 230 -17.29 -0.33 0.33
CA GLY A 230 -18.52 0.38 0.03
C GLY A 230 -18.34 1.55 -0.95
N ALA A 231 -17.22 1.55 -1.70
CA ALA A 231 -16.90 2.57 -2.69
C ALA A 231 -17.74 2.41 -3.96
N GLU A 232 -17.91 3.49 -4.71
CA GLU A 232 -18.57 3.48 -6.00
C GLU A 232 -17.53 3.45 -7.12
N LEU A 233 -17.67 2.55 -8.10
CA LEU A 233 -16.79 2.51 -9.26
C LEU A 233 -17.47 3.16 -10.46
N TYR A 234 -16.79 4.11 -11.08
CA TYR A 234 -17.22 4.81 -12.29
C TYR A 234 -16.28 4.51 -13.45
N ARG A 235 -16.86 4.20 -14.60
CA ARG A 235 -16.15 4.13 -15.88
C ARG A 235 -16.23 5.49 -16.58
N ALA A 236 -15.08 6.17 -16.68
CA ALA A 236 -14.91 7.37 -17.48
C ALA A 236 -14.56 7.00 -18.94
N PRO A 237 -14.93 7.79 -19.95
CA PRO A 237 -14.54 7.55 -21.34
C PRO A 237 -13.01 7.50 -21.50
N ASP A 238 -12.32 8.48 -20.90
CA ASP A 238 -10.89 8.69 -21.04
C ASP A 238 -10.22 8.90 -19.69
N LEU A 239 -8.88 8.92 -19.72
CA LEU A 239 -8.07 9.30 -18.57
C LEU A 239 -8.37 10.74 -18.14
N SER A 240 -8.69 10.94 -16.87
CA SER A 240 -8.90 12.27 -16.31
C SER A 240 -7.57 13.00 -16.15
N LYS A 241 -7.49 14.20 -16.71
CA LYS A 241 -6.30 15.06 -16.68
C LYS A 241 -6.67 16.48 -16.25
N VAL A 242 -5.67 17.20 -15.74
CA VAL A 242 -5.71 18.64 -15.54
C VAL A 242 -4.53 19.22 -16.31
N ALA A 243 -4.82 20.06 -17.32
CA ALA A 243 -3.87 20.35 -18.38
C ALA A 243 -3.28 19.03 -18.94
N ASP A 244 -1.96 18.89 -18.94
CA ASP A 244 -1.28 17.70 -19.47
C ASP A 244 -1.02 16.62 -18.41
N LEU A 245 -1.28 16.90 -17.13
CA LEU A 245 -0.97 15.98 -16.04
C LEU A 245 -2.17 15.10 -15.66
N PRO A 246 -1.95 13.80 -15.35
CA PRO A 246 -3.00 12.93 -14.85
C PRO A 246 -3.51 13.41 -13.48
N LEU A 247 -4.82 13.56 -13.37
CA LEU A 247 -5.47 13.79 -12.08
C LEU A 247 -5.42 12.48 -11.29
N ILE A 248 -5.04 12.53 -10.02
CA ILE A 248 -4.91 11.33 -9.17
C ILE A 248 -5.95 11.29 -8.06
N MET A 249 -6.31 12.44 -7.50
CA MET A 249 -7.18 12.50 -6.33
C MET A 249 -7.91 13.84 -6.22
N GLU A 250 -9.16 13.80 -5.76
CA GLU A 250 -9.91 14.98 -5.35
C GLU A 250 -10.63 14.72 -4.01
N LEU A 251 -10.66 15.73 -3.17
CA LEU A 251 -11.35 15.71 -1.88
C LEU A 251 -12.30 16.91 -1.82
N GLY A 252 -13.55 16.71 -1.40
CA GLY A 252 -14.55 17.76 -1.37
C GLY A 252 -15.34 17.78 -0.07
N SER A 253 -15.65 19.00 0.38
CA SER A 253 -16.61 19.31 1.43
C SER A 253 -17.73 20.20 0.85
N ALA A 254 -18.59 20.75 1.70
CA ALA A 254 -19.70 21.60 1.28
C ALA A 254 -19.26 22.89 0.55
N ASN A 255 -18.07 23.41 0.85
CA ASN A 255 -17.59 24.70 0.33
C ASN A 255 -16.08 24.71 0.05
N GLN A 256 -15.39 23.58 0.14
CA GLN A 256 -13.98 23.47 -0.16
C GLN A 256 -13.69 22.24 -1.02
N GLN A 257 -12.69 22.38 -1.88
CA GLN A 257 -12.14 21.27 -2.65
C GLN A 257 -10.62 21.31 -2.62
N MET A 258 -10.05 20.11 -2.61
CA MET A 258 -8.62 19.86 -2.75
C MET A 258 -8.44 18.91 -3.91
N ARG A 259 -7.45 19.18 -4.77
CA ARG A 259 -7.21 18.39 -5.98
C ARG A 259 -5.72 18.12 -6.11
N TRP A 260 -5.36 16.91 -6.53
CA TRP A 260 -3.99 16.50 -6.76
C TRP A 260 -3.82 15.93 -8.16
N ALA A 261 -2.76 16.36 -8.83
CA ALA A 261 -2.28 15.82 -10.10
C ALA A 261 -0.91 15.17 -9.90
N ALA A 262 -0.63 14.10 -10.63
CA ALA A 262 0.66 13.44 -10.62
C ALA A 262 1.49 13.85 -11.84
N SER A 263 2.81 13.83 -11.74
CA SER A 263 3.69 14.14 -12.88
C SER A 263 3.73 13.00 -13.92
N LYS A 264 3.48 11.76 -13.50
CA LYS A 264 3.55 10.56 -14.35
C LYS A 264 2.29 9.70 -14.21
N LEU A 265 1.94 9.02 -15.31
CA LEU A 265 0.79 8.12 -15.37
C LEU A 265 0.90 6.92 -14.41
N ASN A 266 2.12 6.44 -14.13
CA ASN A 266 2.33 5.29 -13.24
C ASN A 266 1.88 5.55 -11.80
N ALA A 267 1.76 6.82 -11.37
CA ALA A 267 1.27 7.13 -10.03
C ALA A 267 -0.19 6.71 -9.81
N LEU A 268 -0.96 6.58 -10.89
CA LEU A 268 -2.37 6.20 -10.85
C LEU A 268 -2.57 4.67 -10.76
N ILE A 269 -1.50 3.87 -10.73
CA ILE A 269 -1.57 2.42 -10.58
C ILE A 269 -1.98 2.09 -9.14
N PRO A 270 -3.16 1.47 -8.91
CA PRO A 270 -3.55 1.05 -7.58
C PRO A 270 -2.66 -0.10 -7.14
N GLY A 271 -1.88 0.09 -6.07
CA GLY A 271 -0.97 -0.92 -5.56
C GLY A 271 -0.25 -0.47 -4.28
N PRO A 272 0.72 -1.25 -3.79
CA PRO A 272 1.33 -1.01 -2.48
C PRO A 272 2.14 0.30 -2.40
N HIS A 273 2.60 0.80 -3.55
CA HIS A 273 3.35 2.05 -3.65
C HIS A 273 2.50 3.26 -4.08
N TRP A 274 1.16 3.11 -4.16
CA TRP A 274 0.30 4.21 -4.57
C TRP A 274 0.47 5.42 -3.63
N GLY A 275 0.58 6.60 -4.22
CA GLY A 275 0.78 7.85 -3.48
C GLY A 275 2.20 8.06 -2.93
N SER A 276 3.16 7.19 -3.27
CA SER A 276 4.59 7.45 -3.02
C SER A 276 5.19 8.32 -4.14
N GLY A 277 6.23 9.08 -3.82
CA GLY A 277 6.94 9.91 -4.81
C GLY A 277 7.68 9.08 -5.87
N GLU A 278 8.11 7.86 -5.53
CA GLU A 278 8.94 7.00 -6.38
C GLU A 278 8.24 6.59 -7.69
N ASN A 279 6.94 6.27 -7.61
CA ASN A 279 6.18 5.70 -8.74
C ASN A 279 5.45 6.73 -9.60
N GLY A 280 5.73 8.03 -9.41
CA GLY A 280 5.22 9.06 -10.32
C GLY A 280 4.94 10.42 -9.69
N GLY A 281 5.60 10.73 -8.57
CA GLY A 281 5.75 12.11 -8.11
C GLY A 281 6.69 12.92 -9.01
N PRO A 282 6.82 14.25 -8.81
CA PRO A 282 6.13 15.03 -7.79
C PRO A 282 4.61 15.09 -7.99
N PHE A 283 3.89 15.33 -6.90
CA PHE A 283 2.45 15.60 -6.93
C PHE A 283 2.21 17.09 -6.81
N VAL A 284 1.32 17.62 -7.62
CA VAL A 284 0.89 19.02 -7.54
C VAL A 284 -0.49 19.06 -6.95
N ARG A 285 -0.73 19.97 -6.01
CA ARG A 285 -2.02 20.16 -5.36
C ARG A 285 -2.56 21.57 -5.54
N THR A 286 -3.85 21.73 -5.30
CA THR A 286 -4.47 23.03 -5.07
C THR A 286 -5.58 22.96 -4.03
N SER A 287 -5.94 24.12 -3.47
CA SER A 287 -7.03 24.32 -2.53
C SER A 287 -7.92 25.46 -3.01
N GLU A 288 -9.22 25.22 -3.08
CA GLU A 288 -10.19 26.21 -3.53
C GLU A 288 -11.41 26.23 -2.62
N SER A 289 -11.95 27.43 -2.38
CA SER A 289 -13.16 27.67 -1.59
C SER A 289 -14.44 27.45 -2.41
N GLN A 290 -14.57 26.27 -2.99
CA GLN A 290 -15.78 25.81 -3.68
C GLN A 290 -15.97 24.30 -3.51
N ALA A 291 -17.20 23.81 -3.64
CA ALA A 291 -17.47 22.38 -3.62
C ALA A 291 -16.95 21.66 -4.88
N LEU A 292 -16.76 20.34 -4.81
CA LEU A 292 -16.48 19.54 -5.99
C LEU A 292 -17.66 19.57 -6.97
N SER A 293 -17.37 19.86 -8.24
CA SER A 293 -18.35 19.71 -9.33
C SER A 293 -18.83 18.26 -9.40
N PRO A 294 -20.11 18.00 -9.73
CA PRO A 294 -20.62 16.64 -9.90
C PRO A 294 -19.86 15.88 -11.00
N LEU A 295 -19.83 14.54 -10.91
CA LEU A 295 -19.27 13.72 -11.97
C LEU A 295 -20.06 13.94 -13.28
N PRO A 296 -19.39 13.92 -14.46
CA PRO A 296 -20.07 14.06 -15.73
C PRO A 296 -21.15 12.98 -15.94
N ASN A 297 -22.33 13.35 -16.44
CA ASN A 297 -23.45 12.43 -16.65
C ASN A 297 -23.14 11.25 -17.59
N GLN A 298 -22.15 11.40 -18.48
CA GLN A 298 -21.70 10.35 -19.38
C GLN A 298 -20.87 9.25 -18.68
N TRP A 299 -20.43 9.48 -17.45
CA TRP A 299 -19.67 8.49 -16.69
C TRP A 299 -20.62 7.46 -16.12
N LYS A 300 -20.33 6.19 -16.40
CA LYS A 300 -21.21 5.09 -16.00
C LYS A 300 -20.77 4.53 -14.65
N ARG A 301 -21.63 4.61 -13.64
CA ARG A 301 -21.47 3.82 -12.42
C ARG A 301 -21.62 2.33 -12.76
N LEU A 302 -20.65 1.53 -12.36
CA LEU A 302 -20.66 0.09 -12.55
C LEU A 302 -21.29 -0.61 -11.33
N SER A 303 -22.24 -1.49 -11.59
CA SER A 303 -22.80 -2.39 -10.58
C SER A 303 -21.89 -3.60 -10.35
N LEU A 304 -22.09 -4.32 -9.23
CA LEU A 304 -21.33 -5.55 -8.94
C LEU A 304 -21.52 -6.61 -10.03
N ASP A 305 -22.72 -6.73 -10.59
CA ASP A 305 -23.02 -7.70 -11.64
C ASP A 305 -22.31 -7.38 -12.96
N GLU A 306 -22.07 -6.09 -13.25
CA GLU A 306 -21.31 -5.67 -14.44
C GLU A 306 -19.80 -5.86 -14.31
N LEU A 307 -19.31 -6.01 -13.07
CA LEU A 307 -17.91 -6.36 -12.82
C LEU A 307 -17.71 -7.84 -13.02
N ARG A 308 -18.62 -8.68 -12.53
CA ARG A 308 -18.47 -10.12 -12.64
C ARG A 308 -18.45 -10.57 -14.12
N PRO A 309 -17.47 -11.39 -14.51
CA PRO A 309 -17.37 -11.86 -15.88
C PRO A 309 -18.54 -12.77 -16.23
N VAL A 310 -18.98 -12.73 -17.49
CA VAL A 310 -19.93 -13.72 -18.02
C VAL A 310 -19.23 -15.08 -18.02
N MET A 311 -19.80 -16.04 -17.31
CA MET A 311 -19.20 -17.35 -17.14
C MET A 311 -19.28 -18.20 -18.41
N MET A 312 -18.25 -19.01 -18.63
CA MET A 312 -18.30 -20.05 -19.65
C MET A 312 -19.37 -21.10 -19.26
N PRO A 313 -20.17 -21.62 -20.22
CA PRO A 313 -21.23 -22.59 -19.92
C PRO A 313 -20.75 -23.87 -19.20
N SER A 314 -19.47 -24.22 -19.31
CA SER A 314 -18.84 -25.38 -18.68
C SER A 314 -18.29 -25.13 -17.27
N SER A 315 -18.43 -23.92 -16.73
CA SER A 315 -17.97 -23.57 -15.39
C SER A 315 -19.14 -23.49 -14.40
N ILE A 316 -18.96 -24.11 -13.24
CA ILE A 316 -19.91 -24.06 -12.12
C ILE A 316 -19.43 -22.99 -11.15
N ALA A 317 -20.24 -21.95 -10.91
CA ALA A 317 -19.98 -20.96 -9.87
C ALA A 317 -20.63 -21.38 -8.56
N LEU A 318 -19.85 -21.29 -7.49
CA LEU A 318 -20.29 -21.50 -6.12
C LEU A 318 -20.10 -20.20 -5.35
N SER A 319 -21.18 -19.70 -4.77
CA SER A 319 -21.14 -18.59 -3.82
C SER A 319 -20.96 -19.17 -2.42
N ILE A 320 -19.97 -18.69 -1.68
CA ILE A 320 -19.63 -19.17 -0.33
C ILE A 320 -19.61 -17.97 0.61
N SER A 321 -20.51 -17.96 1.57
CA SER A 321 -20.57 -16.94 2.63
C SER A 321 -20.05 -17.51 3.95
N SER A 322 -20.73 -18.51 4.49
CA SER A 322 -20.49 -19.08 5.82
C SER A 322 -20.34 -20.59 5.83
N GLU A 323 -20.52 -21.25 4.68
CA GLU A 323 -20.54 -22.70 4.52
C GLU A 323 -19.22 -23.36 4.95
N LEU A 324 -18.11 -22.62 4.84
CA LEU A 324 -16.78 -23.10 5.21
C LEU A 324 -16.28 -22.56 6.57
N ASN A 325 -17.10 -21.81 7.30
CA ASN A 325 -16.76 -21.32 8.65
C ASN A 325 -16.58 -22.48 9.64
N GLY A 326 -15.87 -22.23 10.72
CA GLY A 326 -15.60 -23.23 11.76
C GLY A 326 -14.11 -23.39 12.04
N SER A 327 -13.74 -24.51 12.67
CA SER A 327 -12.33 -24.77 13.01
C SER A 327 -11.45 -24.82 11.76
N SER A 328 -10.24 -24.22 11.84
CA SER A 328 -9.20 -24.35 10.82
C SER A 328 -8.82 -25.81 10.56
N ALA A 329 -8.76 -26.65 11.60
CA ALA A 329 -8.36 -28.06 11.51
C ALA A 329 -9.32 -28.95 10.70
N THR A 330 -10.54 -28.48 10.42
CA THR A 330 -11.51 -29.21 9.58
C THR A 330 -11.90 -28.42 8.33
N PHE A 331 -11.10 -27.40 7.97
CA PHE A 331 -11.35 -26.56 6.80
C PHE A 331 -11.37 -27.38 5.49
N GLY A 332 -10.40 -28.28 5.30
CA GLY A 332 -10.35 -29.16 4.13
C GLY A 332 -11.56 -30.08 4.01
N GLU A 333 -11.90 -30.78 5.09
CA GLU A 333 -13.06 -31.69 5.14
C GLU A 333 -14.36 -30.99 4.75
N ARG A 334 -14.62 -29.81 5.34
CA ARG A 334 -15.82 -29.02 5.00
C ARG A 334 -15.79 -28.57 3.54
N THR A 335 -14.62 -28.14 3.05
CA THR A 335 -14.45 -27.68 1.67
C THR A 335 -14.78 -28.77 0.67
N TRP A 336 -14.20 -29.96 0.80
CA TRP A 336 -14.45 -31.04 -0.16
C TRP A 336 -15.85 -31.60 -0.02
N THR A 337 -16.39 -31.71 1.20
CA THR A 337 -17.79 -32.09 1.42
C THR A 337 -18.73 -31.14 0.69
N PHE A 338 -18.50 -29.83 0.78
CA PHE A 338 -19.28 -28.80 0.08
C PHE A 338 -19.17 -28.94 -1.45
N LEU A 339 -17.94 -29.12 -1.98
CA LEU A 339 -17.72 -29.27 -3.43
C LEU A 339 -18.35 -30.53 -3.99
N GLU A 340 -18.26 -31.67 -3.30
CA GLU A 340 -18.85 -32.92 -3.75
C GLU A 340 -20.37 -32.86 -3.84
N GLN A 341 -21.02 -32.20 -2.88
CA GLN A 341 -22.48 -32.03 -2.87
C GLN A 341 -22.97 -31.16 -4.03
N ARG A 342 -22.15 -30.21 -4.49
CA ARG A 342 -22.52 -29.24 -5.54
C ARG A 342 -22.05 -29.65 -6.93
N ILE A 343 -21.02 -30.50 -7.02
CA ILE A 343 -20.38 -30.89 -8.28
C ILE A 343 -20.31 -32.44 -8.38
N PRO A 344 -21.40 -33.10 -8.81
CA PRO A 344 -21.44 -34.57 -8.89
C PRO A 344 -20.34 -35.18 -9.77
N ALA A 345 -19.94 -34.48 -10.84
CA ALA A 345 -18.88 -34.93 -11.74
C ALA A 345 -17.50 -34.95 -11.07
N LEU A 346 -17.21 -33.96 -10.22
CA LEU A 346 -15.98 -33.91 -9.42
C LEU A 346 -16.02 -34.96 -8.31
N ALA A 347 -17.15 -35.11 -7.62
CA ALA A 347 -17.35 -36.15 -6.60
C ALA A 347 -17.08 -37.56 -7.14
N LYS A 348 -17.55 -37.85 -8.36
CA LYS A 348 -17.28 -39.14 -9.04
C LYS A 348 -15.78 -39.37 -9.25
N ARG A 349 -15.00 -38.33 -9.53
CA ARG A 349 -13.54 -38.43 -9.70
C ARG A 349 -12.83 -38.65 -8.37
N LEU A 350 -13.17 -37.85 -7.35
CA LEU A 350 -12.62 -37.98 -6.01
C LEU A 350 -12.89 -39.36 -5.40
N ARG A 351 -14.09 -39.93 -5.62
CA ARG A 351 -14.46 -41.27 -5.11
C ARG A 351 -14.03 -42.42 -6.04
N GLY A 352 -13.36 -42.11 -7.14
CA GLY A 352 -12.84 -43.11 -8.08
C GLY A 352 -11.67 -43.90 -7.50
N THR A 353 -11.20 -44.89 -8.25
CA THR A 353 -10.02 -45.71 -7.89
C THR A 353 -8.70 -45.14 -8.38
N THR A 354 -8.74 -44.12 -9.23
CA THR A 354 -7.55 -43.47 -9.80
C THR A 354 -7.18 -42.27 -8.95
N PRO A 355 -6.06 -42.29 -8.22
CA PRO A 355 -5.61 -41.14 -7.43
C PRO A 355 -5.17 -39.99 -8.34
N LEU A 356 -5.01 -38.81 -7.76
CA LEU A 356 -4.46 -37.64 -8.44
C LEU A 356 -3.03 -37.93 -8.93
N GLN A 357 -2.79 -37.59 -10.19
CA GLN A 357 -1.48 -37.63 -10.82
C GLN A 357 -0.64 -36.41 -10.41
N SER A 358 -1.26 -35.24 -10.24
CA SER A 358 -0.60 -34.04 -9.71
C SER A 358 -1.62 -33.03 -9.17
N VAL A 359 -1.14 -32.17 -8.26
CA VAL A 359 -1.86 -30.99 -7.79
C VAL A 359 -0.97 -29.76 -7.96
N HIS A 360 -1.53 -28.68 -8.50
CA HIS A 360 -0.85 -27.39 -8.60
C HIS A 360 -1.73 -26.29 -8.01
N TYR A 361 -1.19 -25.51 -7.08
CA TYR A 361 -1.84 -24.30 -6.57
C TYR A 361 -1.01 -23.08 -6.96
N SER A 362 -1.64 -22.11 -7.62
CA SER A 362 -1.02 -20.82 -7.93
C SER A 362 -1.78 -19.70 -7.25
N ASP A 363 -1.07 -18.88 -6.46
CA ASP A 363 -1.64 -17.72 -5.78
C ASP A 363 -0.54 -16.70 -5.48
N ARG A 364 -0.62 -15.53 -6.12
CA ARG A 364 0.36 -14.46 -5.96
C ARG A 364 0.24 -13.69 -4.63
N TYR A 365 -0.83 -13.92 -3.86
CA TYR A 365 -1.11 -13.26 -2.58
C TYR A 365 -0.91 -14.19 -1.38
N LEU A 366 -0.30 -15.36 -1.60
CA LEU A 366 -0.04 -16.36 -0.57
C LEU A 366 1.19 -15.97 0.27
N CYS A 367 0.94 -15.15 1.30
CA CYS A 367 2.00 -14.46 2.05
C CYS A 367 1.98 -14.71 3.57
N SER A 368 0.86 -15.12 4.17
CA SER A 368 0.71 -15.20 5.63
C SER A 368 0.69 -16.64 6.17
N PRO A 369 1.15 -16.90 7.40
CA PRO A 369 1.05 -18.20 8.06
C PRO A 369 -0.37 -18.77 8.03
N LEU A 370 -1.37 -17.93 8.30
CA LEU A 370 -2.78 -18.31 8.25
C LEU A 370 -3.17 -18.93 6.90
N THR A 371 -2.82 -18.27 5.79
CA THR A 371 -3.18 -18.77 4.46
C THR A 371 -2.51 -20.11 4.12
N PHE A 372 -1.31 -20.38 4.65
CA PHE A 372 -0.68 -21.68 4.51
C PHE A 372 -1.31 -22.77 5.38
N VAL A 373 -1.81 -22.44 6.57
CA VAL A 373 -2.64 -23.37 7.36
C VAL A 373 -3.88 -23.78 6.58
N LEU A 374 -4.57 -22.82 5.96
CA LEU A 374 -5.76 -23.12 5.14
C LEU A 374 -5.42 -23.95 3.92
N LEU A 375 -4.31 -23.66 3.25
CA LEU A 375 -3.88 -24.41 2.07
C LEU A 375 -3.46 -25.84 2.44
N HIS A 376 -2.73 -25.99 3.55
CA HIS A 376 -2.35 -27.30 4.07
C HIS A 376 -3.59 -28.15 4.35
N GLU A 377 -4.57 -27.59 5.06
CA GLU A 377 -5.83 -28.29 5.36
C GLU A 377 -6.65 -28.58 4.12
N LEU A 378 -6.73 -27.64 3.17
CA LEU A 378 -7.38 -27.85 1.88
C LEU A 378 -6.79 -29.06 1.16
N LEU A 379 -5.45 -29.15 1.07
CA LEU A 379 -4.78 -30.29 0.46
C LEU A 379 -4.98 -31.56 1.30
N ASN A 380 -4.83 -31.49 2.63
CA ASN A 380 -4.99 -32.61 3.53
C ASN A 380 -6.38 -33.27 3.41
N GLY A 381 -7.44 -32.48 3.21
CA GLY A 381 -8.78 -33.00 2.97
C GLY A 381 -8.92 -33.90 1.73
N LEU A 382 -8.04 -33.75 0.73
CA LEU A 382 -8.02 -34.64 -0.44
C LEU A 382 -7.53 -36.05 -0.10
N THR A 383 -6.83 -36.24 1.02
CA THR A 383 -6.33 -37.57 1.44
C THR A 383 -7.44 -38.49 1.92
N CYS A 384 -8.62 -37.93 2.24
CA CYS A 384 -9.81 -38.68 2.64
C CYS A 384 -10.48 -39.42 1.45
N TYR A 385 -10.03 -39.15 0.22
CA TYR A 385 -10.64 -39.65 -1.01
C TYR A 385 -9.72 -40.65 -1.73
N SER A 386 -10.28 -41.78 -2.16
CA SER A 386 -9.53 -42.82 -2.89
C SER A 386 -8.97 -42.34 -4.22
N GLY A 387 -9.69 -41.44 -4.90
CA GLY A 387 -9.27 -40.74 -6.10
C GLY A 387 -8.65 -39.37 -5.82
N GLY A 388 -8.39 -39.03 -4.56
CA GLY A 388 -7.75 -37.79 -4.15
C GLY A 388 -6.23 -37.91 -4.07
N LEU A 389 -5.63 -37.31 -3.03
CA LEU A 389 -4.17 -37.28 -2.85
C LEU A 389 -3.64 -38.62 -2.33
N ALA A 390 -2.72 -39.22 -3.06
CA ALA A 390 -1.87 -40.30 -2.56
C ALA A 390 -0.56 -39.74 -2.00
N LYS A 391 0.13 -40.49 -1.14
CA LYS A 391 1.44 -40.08 -0.59
C LYS A 391 2.50 -39.77 -1.66
N SER A 392 2.39 -40.41 -2.83
CA SER A 392 3.28 -40.21 -3.97
C SER A 392 2.82 -39.11 -4.93
N THR A 393 1.63 -38.53 -4.76
CA THR A 393 1.13 -37.48 -5.65
C THR A 393 2.04 -36.24 -5.54
N PRO A 394 2.65 -35.77 -6.64
CA PRO A 394 3.39 -34.52 -6.66
C PRO A 394 2.46 -33.32 -6.40
N ILE A 395 2.92 -32.39 -5.57
CA ILE A 395 2.23 -31.15 -5.25
C ILE A 395 3.17 -30.00 -5.55
N GLU A 396 2.74 -29.06 -6.40
CA GLU A 396 3.48 -27.82 -6.66
C GLU A 396 2.70 -26.62 -6.14
N ILE A 397 3.36 -25.75 -5.38
CA ILE A 397 2.84 -24.42 -5.02
C ILE A 397 3.66 -23.37 -5.75
N THR A 398 2.98 -22.48 -6.48
CA THR A 398 3.60 -21.32 -7.12
C THR A 398 3.06 -20.02 -6.51
N THR A 399 3.93 -19.22 -5.90
CA THR A 399 3.59 -17.93 -5.27
C THR A 399 4.58 -16.82 -5.65
N ALA A 400 4.23 -15.58 -5.29
CA ALA A 400 5.07 -14.42 -5.53
C ALA A 400 6.21 -14.32 -4.53
N GLU A 401 7.37 -13.81 -4.98
CA GLU A 401 8.42 -13.30 -4.10
C GLU A 401 7.85 -12.21 -3.17
N LEU A 402 8.27 -12.21 -1.90
CA LEU A 402 7.85 -11.19 -0.95
C LEU A 402 8.57 -9.86 -1.21
N ASN A 403 7.79 -8.80 -1.33
CA ASN A 403 8.32 -7.44 -1.35
C ASN A 403 8.25 -6.86 0.07
N ARG A 404 9.37 -6.32 0.56
CA ARG A 404 9.43 -5.65 1.87
C ARG A 404 8.69 -4.31 1.80
N LEU A 405 7.39 -4.34 2.04
CA LEU A 405 6.53 -3.15 1.95
C LEU A 405 6.29 -2.48 3.31
N ASP A 406 6.30 -3.24 4.41
CA ASP A 406 6.06 -2.71 5.76
C ASP A 406 7.35 -2.69 6.60
N ALA A 407 7.55 -1.58 7.32
CA ALA A 407 8.61 -1.41 8.30
C ALA A 407 8.25 -2.04 9.66
N LYS A 408 6.96 -2.31 9.90
CA LYS A 408 6.50 -2.94 11.15
C LYS A 408 6.94 -4.40 11.23
N GLN A 409 7.30 -4.83 12.44
CA GLN A 409 7.61 -6.23 12.70
C GLN A 409 6.34 -7.07 12.72
N PRO A 410 6.26 -8.17 11.95
CA PRO A 410 5.14 -9.09 11.97
C PRO A 410 5.13 -9.86 13.29
N ARG A 411 3.94 -10.15 13.82
CA ARG A 411 3.76 -10.81 15.12
C ARG A 411 2.55 -11.74 15.17
N LEU A 412 1.60 -11.61 14.23
CA LEU A 412 0.35 -12.38 14.21
C LEU A 412 0.36 -13.39 13.06
N LEU A 413 -0.42 -14.46 13.18
CA LEU A 413 -0.61 -15.44 12.08
C LEU A 413 -1.16 -14.84 10.79
N SER A 414 -1.86 -13.71 10.89
CA SER A 414 -2.41 -12.99 9.74
C SER A 414 -1.43 -11.97 9.15
N HIS A 415 -0.25 -11.77 9.75
CA HIS A 415 0.78 -10.92 9.17
C HIS A 415 1.60 -11.72 8.15
N ASP A 416 2.10 -11.03 7.13
CA ASP A 416 2.96 -11.65 6.13
C ASP A 416 4.37 -11.88 6.68
N TRP A 417 5.05 -12.91 6.18
CA TRP A 417 6.50 -12.98 6.33
C TRP A 417 7.15 -11.75 5.67
N ARG A 418 8.30 -11.34 6.18
CA ARG A 418 9.09 -10.22 5.62
C ARG A 418 10.13 -10.67 4.61
N ASP A 419 10.56 -11.91 4.72
CA ASP A 419 11.66 -12.48 3.93
C ASP A 419 11.18 -13.73 3.20
N SER A 420 11.44 -13.78 1.90
CA SER A 420 11.06 -14.91 1.04
C SER A 420 11.75 -16.21 1.49
N GLU A 421 12.99 -16.12 1.96
CA GLU A 421 13.78 -17.29 2.33
C GLU A 421 13.26 -17.91 3.63
N ASP A 422 12.94 -17.10 4.65
CA ASP A 422 12.34 -17.58 5.90
C ASP A 422 10.99 -18.27 5.64
N ARG A 423 10.14 -17.65 4.81
CA ARG A 423 8.87 -18.25 4.38
C ARG A 423 9.12 -19.57 3.65
N ARG A 424 10.01 -19.57 2.66
CA ARG A 424 10.31 -20.76 1.85
C ARG A 424 10.78 -21.90 2.73
N GLN A 425 11.76 -21.67 3.60
CA GLN A 425 12.28 -22.72 4.48
C GLN A 425 11.19 -23.29 5.39
N ALA A 426 10.40 -22.44 6.04
CA ALA A 426 9.31 -22.89 6.91
C ALA A 426 8.27 -23.74 6.17
N ILE A 427 7.83 -23.29 4.99
CA ILE A 427 6.78 -23.97 4.23
C ILE A 427 7.32 -25.22 3.53
N GLU A 428 8.47 -25.14 2.89
CA GLU A 428 9.06 -26.28 2.17
C GLU A 428 9.41 -27.43 3.12
N THR A 429 9.96 -27.14 4.30
CA THR A 429 10.19 -28.16 5.33
C THR A 429 8.87 -28.76 5.82
N TRP A 430 7.88 -27.94 6.20
CA TRP A 430 6.60 -28.44 6.70
C TRP A 430 5.82 -29.28 5.68
N PHE A 431 5.71 -28.79 4.44
CA PHE A 431 4.95 -29.46 3.40
C PHE A 431 5.66 -30.74 2.94
N THR A 432 6.99 -30.76 2.86
CA THR A 432 7.74 -31.98 2.49
C THR A 432 7.62 -33.09 3.53
N GLU A 433 7.57 -32.74 4.82
CA GLU A 433 7.30 -33.72 5.90
C GLU A 433 5.91 -34.39 5.76
N THR A 434 4.93 -33.66 5.22
CA THR A 434 3.58 -34.19 4.96
C THR A 434 3.50 -34.93 3.61
N TRP A 435 4.13 -34.36 2.59
CA TRP A 435 4.09 -34.81 1.19
C TRP A 435 5.52 -34.84 0.60
N PRO A 436 6.16 -36.03 0.51
CA PRO A 436 7.56 -36.14 0.09
C PRO A 436 7.87 -35.61 -1.32
N ASN A 437 6.87 -35.51 -2.20
CA ASN A 437 6.99 -35.01 -3.58
C ASN A 437 6.54 -33.55 -3.72
N PHE A 438 6.58 -32.78 -2.64
CA PHE A 438 6.27 -31.36 -2.64
C PHE A 438 7.33 -30.54 -3.40
N LYS A 439 6.87 -29.51 -4.13
CA LYS A 439 7.71 -28.56 -4.83
C LYS A 439 7.26 -27.14 -4.54
N TRP A 440 8.22 -26.31 -4.14
CA TRP A 440 8.05 -24.89 -3.98
C TRP A 440 8.53 -24.12 -5.20
N ARG A 441 7.77 -23.13 -5.64
CA ARG A 441 8.18 -22.23 -6.72
C ARG A 441 7.80 -20.78 -6.40
N GLU A 442 8.82 -19.93 -6.37
CA GLU A 442 8.65 -18.48 -6.30
C GLU A 442 8.90 -17.83 -7.66
N MET A 443 8.14 -16.78 -7.95
CA MET A 443 8.29 -16.00 -9.16
C MET A 443 8.10 -14.51 -8.88
N PRO A 444 8.69 -13.62 -9.70
CA PRO A 444 8.33 -12.20 -9.69
C PRO A 444 6.83 -12.00 -9.86
N LEU A 445 6.28 -11.09 -9.05
CA LEU A 445 4.83 -10.84 -8.95
C LEU A 445 4.15 -10.64 -10.32
N GLN A 446 4.82 -9.96 -11.27
CA GLN A 446 4.28 -9.65 -12.60
C GLN A 446 4.24 -10.86 -13.56
N LYS A 447 4.94 -11.95 -13.22
CA LYS A 447 4.93 -13.20 -14.00
C LYS A 447 3.83 -14.16 -13.57
N LEU A 448 3.12 -13.84 -12.48
CA LEU A 448 2.03 -14.68 -11.96
C LEU A 448 0.67 -14.15 -12.41
N PRO A 449 -0.27 -15.06 -12.69
CA PRO A 449 -1.65 -14.66 -12.93
C PRO A 449 -2.26 -14.07 -11.66
N HIS A 450 -3.20 -13.14 -11.83
CA HIS A 450 -4.09 -12.69 -10.75
C HIS A 450 -4.98 -13.81 -10.22
N ALA A 451 -5.35 -14.75 -11.09
CA ALA A 451 -6.21 -15.86 -10.74
C ALA A 451 -5.54 -16.75 -9.69
N ARG A 452 -6.23 -16.97 -8.57
CA ARG A 452 -5.85 -18.02 -7.61
C ARG A 452 -6.50 -19.32 -8.06
N GLU A 453 -5.69 -20.31 -8.40
CA GLU A 453 -6.19 -21.52 -9.03
C GLU A 453 -5.61 -22.76 -8.37
N LEU A 454 -6.49 -23.69 -8.00
CA LEU A 454 -6.17 -25.06 -7.65
C LEU A 454 -6.47 -25.95 -8.85
N THR A 455 -5.43 -26.56 -9.40
CA THR A 455 -5.49 -27.48 -10.52
C THR A 455 -5.29 -28.91 -10.02
N LEU A 456 -6.26 -29.76 -10.31
CA LEU A 456 -6.28 -31.18 -9.97
C LEU A 456 -6.19 -32.01 -11.26
N THR A 457 -5.17 -32.85 -11.40
CA THR A 457 -4.96 -33.64 -12.63
C THR A 457 -4.99 -35.13 -12.31
N TRP A 458 -5.79 -35.88 -13.06
CA TRP A 458 -5.85 -37.34 -13.04
C TRP A 458 -5.20 -37.94 -14.30
N ASN A 459 -4.96 -39.25 -14.26
CA ASN A 459 -4.49 -40.01 -15.42
C ASN A 459 -5.42 -39.79 -16.63
N ASN A 460 -4.85 -39.72 -17.83
CA ASN A 460 -5.51 -39.35 -19.11
C ASN A 460 -5.79 -37.85 -19.28
N ASN A 461 -5.04 -36.97 -18.60
CA ASN A 461 -5.16 -35.51 -18.69
C ASN A 461 -6.56 -34.95 -18.33
N ASP A 462 -7.36 -35.73 -17.61
CA ASP A 462 -8.60 -35.24 -16.99
C ASP A 462 -8.23 -34.24 -15.91
N CYS A 463 -8.61 -32.98 -16.11
CA CYS A 463 -8.18 -31.87 -15.28
C CYS A 463 -9.38 -31.10 -14.72
N TRP A 464 -9.31 -30.74 -13.45
CA TRP A 464 -10.23 -29.79 -12.82
C TRP A 464 -9.48 -28.56 -12.37
N ILE A 465 -9.98 -27.39 -12.75
CA ILE A 465 -9.50 -26.10 -12.25
C ILE A 465 -10.57 -25.51 -11.34
N ILE A 466 -10.18 -25.20 -10.12
CA ILE A 466 -10.98 -24.46 -9.14
C ILE A 466 -10.32 -23.09 -8.99
N ARG A 467 -10.96 -22.05 -9.54
CA ARG A 467 -10.51 -20.66 -9.37
C ARG A 467 -11.19 -20.06 -8.16
N LEU A 468 -10.39 -19.55 -7.22
CA LEU A 468 -10.85 -18.85 -6.02
C LEU A 468 -10.73 -17.35 -6.27
N ASP A 469 -11.85 -16.63 -6.35
CA ASP A 469 -11.85 -15.19 -6.65
C ASP A 469 -10.96 -14.37 -5.69
N GLN A 470 -11.01 -14.71 -4.41
CA GLN A 470 -10.31 -14.04 -3.32
C GLN A 470 -9.21 -14.90 -2.68
N GLY A 471 -8.97 -16.08 -3.24
CA GLY A 471 -8.04 -17.06 -2.68
C GLY A 471 -8.46 -17.52 -1.28
N LEU A 472 -7.49 -18.00 -0.51
CA LEU A 472 -7.69 -18.39 0.88
C LEU A 472 -7.64 -17.19 1.85
N GLY A 473 -7.28 -16.01 1.35
CA GLY A 473 -7.27 -14.76 2.13
C GLY A 473 -8.66 -14.19 2.44
N TYR A 474 -9.74 -14.82 1.95
CA TYR A 474 -11.12 -14.46 2.31
C TYR A 474 -11.43 -14.75 3.79
N TRP A 475 -10.83 -15.81 4.35
CA TRP A 475 -11.04 -16.19 5.74
C TRP A 475 -10.02 -15.53 6.67
N GLY A 476 -10.54 -15.01 7.78
CA GLY A 476 -9.77 -14.52 8.90
C GLY A 476 -10.01 -15.35 10.15
N ILE A 477 -9.25 -15.01 11.18
CA ILE A 477 -9.46 -15.55 12.53
C ILE A 477 -10.57 -14.72 13.18
N ALA A 478 -11.50 -15.40 13.86
CA ALA A 478 -12.66 -14.77 14.48
C ALA A 478 -12.27 -13.54 15.34
N PRO A 479 -13.08 -12.47 15.35
CA PRO A 479 -12.77 -11.24 16.06
C PRO A 479 -12.42 -11.45 17.54
N GLY A 480 -11.48 -10.67 18.04
CA GLY A 480 -11.03 -10.72 19.44
C GLY A 480 -9.88 -11.70 19.71
N LEU A 481 -9.58 -12.60 18.77
CA LEU A 481 -8.40 -13.47 18.82
C LEU A 481 -7.25 -12.85 18.03
N ARG A 482 -6.05 -12.82 18.62
CA ARG A 482 -4.82 -12.36 17.97
C ARG A 482 -3.70 -13.37 18.20
N PRO A 483 -3.77 -14.54 17.56
CA PRO A 483 -2.77 -15.58 17.76
C PRO A 483 -1.42 -15.12 17.23
N GLU A 484 -0.45 -15.09 18.13
CA GLU A 484 0.93 -14.72 17.80
C GLU A 484 1.61 -15.81 16.97
N PHE A 485 2.52 -15.37 16.10
CA PHE A 485 3.36 -16.23 15.29
C PHE A 485 4.83 -15.80 15.42
N PRO A 486 5.75 -16.74 15.70
CA PRO A 486 7.13 -16.41 16.02
C PRO A 486 8.01 -16.28 14.76
N PHE A 487 7.85 -15.18 14.02
CA PHE A 487 8.58 -14.96 12.75
C PHE A 487 10.11 -14.99 12.88
N ASP A 488 10.66 -14.57 14.02
CA ASP A 488 12.10 -14.48 14.26
C ASP A 488 12.70 -15.76 14.89
N TYR A 489 11.89 -16.81 15.08
CA TYR A 489 12.31 -18.07 15.70
C TYR A 489 12.78 -19.06 14.63
N ASP A 490 13.45 -20.14 15.05
CA ASP A 490 13.89 -21.16 14.12
C ASP A 490 12.71 -21.83 13.38
N VAL A 491 13.04 -22.45 12.23
CA VAL A 491 12.05 -23.10 11.37
C VAL A 491 11.25 -24.18 12.10
N ALA A 492 11.88 -24.98 12.97
CA ALA A 492 11.19 -26.05 13.68
C ALA A 492 10.12 -25.50 14.64
N GLN A 493 10.42 -24.41 15.34
CA GLN A 493 9.48 -23.73 16.24
C GLN A 493 8.33 -23.07 15.47
N GLN A 494 8.61 -22.47 14.31
CA GLN A 494 7.57 -21.94 13.42
C GLN A 494 6.62 -23.06 12.96
N ILE A 495 7.15 -24.20 12.50
CA ILE A 495 6.36 -25.34 12.03
C ILE A 495 5.51 -25.94 13.16
N GLU A 496 6.08 -26.09 14.35
CA GLU A 496 5.35 -26.60 15.51
C GLU A 496 4.17 -25.70 15.87
N LYS A 497 4.36 -24.37 15.74
CA LYS A 497 3.27 -23.41 15.89
C LYS A 497 2.21 -23.60 14.82
N LEU A 498 2.59 -23.70 13.54
CA LEU A 498 1.65 -23.91 12.42
C LEU A 498 0.76 -25.15 12.64
N ARG A 499 1.33 -26.27 13.08
CA ARG A 499 0.60 -27.53 13.36
C ARG A 499 -0.40 -27.44 14.51
N LYS A 500 -0.01 -26.76 15.59
CA LYS A 500 -0.82 -26.68 16.81
C LYS A 500 -1.97 -25.68 16.71
N ASN A 501 -2.01 -24.87 15.65
CA ASN A 501 -3.01 -23.82 15.54
C ASN A 501 -4.38 -24.37 15.12
N CYS A 502 -5.31 -24.36 16.07
CA CYS A 502 -6.72 -24.58 15.85
C CYS A 502 -7.46 -23.29 16.23
N PHE A 503 -8.05 -22.62 15.25
CA PHE A 503 -8.78 -21.38 15.48
C PHE A 503 -10.10 -21.35 14.70
N LEU A 504 -11.04 -20.54 15.19
CA LEU A 504 -12.31 -20.34 14.53
C LEU A 504 -12.12 -19.40 13.33
N LEU A 505 -12.54 -19.88 12.16
CA LEU A 505 -12.50 -19.16 10.89
C LEU A 505 -13.84 -18.51 10.58
N GLU A 506 -13.78 -17.25 10.17
CA GLU A 506 -14.90 -16.45 9.70
C GLU A 506 -14.47 -15.62 8.50
N PRO A 507 -15.40 -15.24 7.61
CA PRO A 507 -15.07 -14.33 6.51
C PRO A 507 -14.62 -12.98 7.05
N LEU A 508 -13.57 -12.41 6.46
CA LEU A 508 -13.11 -11.05 6.80
C LEU A 508 -14.18 -10.00 6.50
N ASN A 509 -15.10 -10.29 5.58
CA ASN A 509 -16.28 -9.49 5.33
C ASN A 509 -17.53 -10.37 5.19
N PRO A 510 -18.31 -10.54 6.28
CA PRO A 510 -19.53 -11.35 6.26
C PRO A 510 -20.62 -10.86 5.28
N GLY A 511 -20.55 -9.59 4.85
CA GLY A 511 -21.52 -8.98 3.95
C GLY A 511 -21.31 -9.32 2.47
N TYR A 512 -20.22 -9.99 2.10
CA TYR A 512 -19.92 -10.32 0.71
C TYR A 512 -19.29 -11.71 0.57
N PRO A 513 -19.89 -12.64 -0.19
CA PRO A 513 -19.35 -13.98 -0.38
C PRO A 513 -18.07 -14.03 -1.22
N THR A 514 -17.31 -15.11 -1.08
CA THR A 514 -16.30 -15.53 -2.07
C THR A 514 -16.94 -16.42 -3.13
N TYR A 515 -16.47 -16.30 -4.36
CA TYR A 515 -16.92 -17.08 -5.51
C TYR A 515 -15.84 -18.04 -5.97
N TRP A 516 -16.20 -19.32 -6.03
CA TRP A 516 -15.34 -20.36 -6.57
C TRP A 516 -15.89 -20.81 -7.92
N HIS A 517 -15.03 -20.79 -8.94
CA HIS A 517 -15.37 -21.22 -10.29
C HIS A 517 -14.69 -22.54 -10.59
N CYS A 518 -15.48 -23.60 -10.66
CA CYS A 518 -14.99 -24.94 -10.93
C CYS A 518 -15.24 -25.30 -12.39
N SER A 519 -14.22 -25.78 -13.08
CA SER A 519 -14.32 -26.17 -14.49
C SER A 519 -13.56 -27.47 -14.75
N GLN A 520 -14.15 -28.32 -15.60
CA GLN A 520 -13.48 -29.51 -16.10
C GLN A 520 -12.83 -29.17 -17.43
N LEU A 521 -11.52 -29.38 -17.53
CA LEU A 521 -10.77 -29.35 -18.78
C LEU A 521 -10.51 -30.79 -19.23
N LYS A 522 -10.87 -31.08 -20.47
CA LYS A 522 -10.34 -32.22 -21.20
C LYS A 522 -9.16 -31.68 -22.00
N GLN A 523 -7.94 -31.95 -21.55
CA GLN A 523 -6.72 -31.56 -22.27
C GLN A 523 -6.34 -32.61 -23.31
#